data_AF-D2KFG4-F1
#
_entry.id   AF-D2KFG4-F1
#
_cell.length_a   1.000
_cell.length_b   1.000
_cell.length_c   1.000
_cell.angle_alpha   90.00
_cell.angle_beta   90.00
_cell.angle_gamma   90.00
#
_symmetry.space_group_name_H-M   'P 1'
#
loop_
_entity.id
_entity.type
_entity.pdbx_description
1 polymer ?
#
loop_
_entity_poly.entity_id
_entity_poly.type
_entity_poly.pdbx_seq_one_letter_code
_entity_poly.pdbx_strand_id
1 'polypeptide(L)'
;MLDAQAYGVKTNVQDMANWVMANMAPEKCVDRGRWWIHFSRRQRCQCNGSMYQGLGWDMLNWPVEANTVVEGSDSKVALAPFPVAEVNRPAPPVKASWVHKTGSTGGFGSYVAFIPEKQIGIVMLANKSYPNP
;
A
#
# COMPACT_ATOMS: atom_id res chain seq x y z
N MET A 1 -18.30 13.79 4.59
CA MET A 1 -19.16 12.63 4.98
C MET A 1 -18.62 11.28 4.45
N LEU A 2 -17.34 11.17 4.09
CA LEU A 2 -16.67 9.88 3.83
C LEU A 2 -15.30 9.80 4.53
N ASP A 3 -15.08 10.72 5.44
CA ASP A 3 -13.80 11.04 6.04
C ASP A 3 -13.32 9.83 6.86
N ALA A 4 -14.23 9.18 7.61
CA ALA A 4 -13.93 7.99 8.40
C ALA A 4 -13.41 6.82 7.56
N GLN A 5 -14.02 6.58 6.39
CA GLN A 5 -13.69 5.46 5.51
C GLN A 5 -12.46 5.75 4.62
N ALA A 6 -12.24 7.00 4.24
CA ALA A 6 -11.21 7.36 3.27
C ALA A 6 -9.88 7.82 3.91
N TYR A 7 -9.92 8.61 4.99
CA TYR A 7 -8.71 9.25 5.56
C TYR A 7 -8.80 9.49 7.09
N GLY A 8 -9.71 8.80 7.77
CA GLY A 8 -10.11 9.11 9.14
C GLY A 8 -9.29 8.42 10.23
N VAL A 9 -8.42 7.48 9.87
CA VAL A 9 -7.59 6.73 10.81
C VAL A 9 -6.52 7.64 11.41
N LYS A 10 -6.29 7.52 12.72
CA LYS A 10 -5.15 8.10 13.44
C LYS A 10 -4.47 6.98 14.22
N THR A 11 -3.14 7.00 14.25
CA THR A 11 -2.34 5.96 14.90
C THR A 11 -0.97 6.54 15.28
N ASN A 12 -0.20 5.78 16.06
CA ASN A 12 1.20 6.06 16.34
C ASN A 12 2.12 5.14 15.50
N VAL A 13 3.42 5.41 15.52
CA VAL A 13 4.40 4.63 14.74
C VAL A 13 4.47 3.16 15.16
N GLN A 14 4.28 2.86 16.44
CA GLN A 14 4.37 1.50 16.99
C GLN A 14 3.20 0.64 16.51
N ASP A 15 1.97 1.15 16.60
CA ASP A 15 0.77 0.44 16.16
C ASP A 15 0.75 0.26 14.64
N MET A 16 1.16 1.28 13.89
CA MET A 16 1.28 1.16 12.44
C MET A 16 2.38 0.16 12.04
N ALA A 17 3.51 0.14 12.75
CA ALA A 17 4.55 -0.88 12.54
C ALA A 17 4.04 -2.29 12.85
N ASN A 18 3.28 -2.47 13.94
CA ASN A 18 2.62 -3.74 14.26
C ASN A 18 1.65 -4.17 13.15
N TRP A 19 0.89 -3.24 12.59
CA TRP A 19 -0.01 -3.51 11.47
C TRP A 19 0.74 -3.87 10.19
N VAL A 20 1.88 -3.23 9.90
CA VAL A 20 2.78 -3.58 8.79
C VAL A 20 3.36 -4.99 8.97
N MET A 21 3.82 -5.33 10.17
CA MET A 21 4.30 -6.67 10.49
C MET A 21 3.21 -7.74 10.30
N ALA A 22 1.98 -7.45 10.73
CA ALA A 22 0.84 -8.34 10.51
C ALA A 22 0.55 -8.52 9.01
N ASN A 23 0.69 -7.46 8.21
CA ASN A 23 0.56 -7.54 6.76
C ASN A 23 1.66 -8.36 6.10
N MET A 24 2.90 -8.29 6.58
CA MET A 24 4.04 -9.08 6.07
C MET A 24 3.97 -10.57 6.40
N ALA A 25 3.46 -10.90 7.60
CA ALA A 25 3.41 -12.25 8.15
C ALA A 25 1.98 -12.61 8.63
N PRO A 26 0.99 -12.68 7.72
CA PRO A 26 -0.42 -12.91 8.07
C PRO A 26 -0.66 -14.26 8.76
N GLU A 27 0.24 -15.22 8.60
CA GLU A 27 0.23 -16.51 9.29
C GLU A 27 0.35 -16.40 10.83
N LYS A 28 0.75 -15.25 11.36
CA LYS A 28 0.78 -14.97 12.81
C LYS A 28 -0.56 -14.41 13.33
N CYS A 29 -1.50 -14.10 12.45
CA CYS A 29 -2.81 -13.55 12.81
C CYS A 29 -3.85 -14.67 12.98
N VAL A 30 -4.87 -14.38 13.81
CA VAL A 30 -6.10 -15.20 13.91
C VAL A 30 -6.80 -15.31 12.55
N ASP A 31 -7.52 -16.41 12.32
CA ASP A 31 -8.02 -16.81 10.99
C ASP A 31 -8.76 -15.70 10.23
N ARG A 32 -9.65 -14.95 10.91
CA ARG A 32 -10.38 -13.84 10.29
C ARG A 32 -9.45 -12.72 9.83
N GLY A 33 -8.50 -12.32 10.67
CA GLY A 33 -7.53 -11.25 10.35
C GLY A 33 -6.61 -11.67 9.21
N ARG A 34 -6.11 -12.91 9.26
CA ARG A 34 -5.31 -13.53 8.21
C ARG A 34 -6.03 -13.48 6.86
N TRP A 35 -7.32 -13.87 6.83
CA TRP A 35 -8.11 -13.85 5.60
C TRP A 35 -8.21 -12.45 4.99
N TRP A 36 -8.55 -11.42 5.78
CA TRP A 36 -8.67 -10.05 5.29
C TRP A 36 -7.35 -9.47 4.80
N ILE A 37 -6.25 -9.75 5.50
CA ILE A 37 -4.92 -9.32 5.07
C ILE A 37 -4.58 -9.93 3.70
N HIS A 38 -4.79 -11.25 3.52
CA HIS A 38 -4.58 -11.88 2.22
C HIS A 38 -5.52 -11.35 1.14
N PHE A 39 -6.79 -11.14 1.47
CA PHE A 39 -7.81 -10.69 0.52
C PHE A 39 -7.53 -9.27 0.01
N SER A 40 -7.09 -8.37 0.89
CA SER A 40 -6.76 -6.98 0.54
C SER A 40 -5.57 -6.87 -0.42
N ARG A 41 -4.66 -7.84 -0.38
CA ARG A 41 -3.41 -7.85 -1.15
C ARG A 41 -3.47 -8.69 -2.43
N ARG A 42 -4.65 -9.17 -2.84
CA ARG A 42 -4.80 -9.84 -4.13
C ARG A 42 -4.70 -8.82 -5.26
N GLN A 43 -3.92 -9.13 -6.28
CA GLN A 43 -3.81 -8.29 -7.47
C GLN A 43 -5.09 -8.39 -8.29
N ARG A 44 -5.79 -7.27 -8.48
CA ARG A 44 -7.10 -7.23 -9.18
C ARG A 44 -6.98 -6.66 -10.57
N CYS A 45 -6.15 -5.64 -10.72
CA CYS A 45 -5.86 -5.07 -12.00
C CYS A 45 -4.43 -4.52 -12.03
N GLN A 46 -3.91 -4.38 -13.24
CA GLN A 46 -2.68 -3.69 -13.54
C GLN A 46 -3.03 -2.28 -14.04
N CYS A 47 -2.44 -1.28 -13.41
CA CYS A 47 -2.62 0.13 -13.66
C CYS A 47 -1.26 0.74 -13.99
N ASN A 48 -1.23 1.74 -14.86
CA ASN A 48 -0.02 2.54 -15.13
C ASN A 48 1.23 1.68 -15.43
N GLY A 49 1.06 0.64 -16.26
CA GLY A 49 2.13 -0.24 -16.74
C GLY A 49 2.64 -1.28 -15.72
N SER A 50 3.12 -0.87 -14.55
CA SER A 50 3.84 -1.76 -13.62
C SER A 50 3.16 -1.94 -12.25
N MET A 51 2.20 -1.08 -11.91
CA MET A 51 1.51 -1.12 -10.63
C MET A 51 0.35 -2.11 -10.65
N TYR A 52 0.27 -2.97 -9.64
CA TYR A 52 -0.88 -3.80 -9.37
C TYR A 52 -1.73 -3.21 -8.26
N GLN A 53 -3.04 -3.10 -8.51
CA GLN A 53 -3.99 -2.58 -7.54
C GLN A 53 -4.57 -3.73 -6.70
N GLY A 54 -4.50 -3.56 -5.37
CA GLY A 54 -5.23 -4.33 -4.38
C GLY A 54 -6.39 -3.53 -3.79
N LEU A 55 -6.97 -4.02 -2.70
CA LEU A 55 -7.93 -3.22 -1.91
C LEU A 55 -7.15 -2.29 -0.99
N GLY A 56 -7.07 -1.02 -1.39
CA GLY A 56 -6.27 -0.01 -0.71
C GLY A 56 -4.80 -0.04 -1.12
N TRP A 57 -4.16 -1.22 -1.10
CA TRP A 57 -2.74 -1.38 -1.39
C TRP A 57 -2.36 -1.16 -2.86
N ASP A 58 -1.25 -0.45 -3.08
CA ASP A 58 -0.55 -0.33 -4.34
C ASP A 58 0.69 -1.24 -4.30
N MET A 59 0.94 -2.03 -5.35
CA MET A 59 1.95 -3.09 -5.34
C MET A 59 2.78 -3.08 -6.62
N LEU A 60 4.11 -3.15 -6.47
CA LEU A 60 5.06 -3.28 -7.57
C LEU A 60 5.85 -4.58 -7.39
N ASN A 61 6.31 -5.20 -8.48
CA ASN A 61 7.21 -6.35 -8.38
C ASN A 61 8.53 -5.93 -7.74
N TRP A 62 9.09 -6.76 -6.86
CA TRP A 62 10.39 -6.53 -6.26
C TRP A 62 11.48 -7.35 -6.99
N PRO A 63 12.68 -6.78 -7.25
CA PRO A 63 13.11 -5.41 -6.98
C PRO A 63 12.43 -4.38 -7.90
N VAL A 64 12.30 -3.15 -7.39
CA VAL A 64 11.76 -2.01 -8.14
C VAL A 64 12.75 -0.84 -8.09
N GLU A 65 12.86 -0.12 -9.20
CA GLU A 65 13.65 1.11 -9.27
C GLU A 65 12.97 2.22 -8.45
N ALA A 66 13.77 2.99 -7.71
CA ALA A 66 13.24 4.05 -6.85
C ALA A 66 12.38 5.06 -7.65
N ASN A 67 12.84 5.46 -8.84
CA ASN A 67 12.11 6.39 -9.69
C ASN A 67 10.72 5.88 -10.10
N THR A 68 10.55 4.56 -10.29
CA THR A 68 9.23 3.98 -10.58
C THR A 68 8.25 4.19 -9.42
N VAL A 69 8.73 4.09 -8.18
CA VAL A 69 7.90 4.34 -6.99
C VAL A 69 7.55 5.82 -6.87
N VAL A 70 8.52 6.71 -7.12
CA VAL A 70 8.34 8.18 -7.06
C VAL A 70 7.32 8.64 -8.10
N GLU A 71 7.56 8.29 -9.37
CA GLU A 71 6.68 8.67 -10.47
C GLU A 71 5.27 8.10 -10.31
N GLY A 72 5.15 6.87 -9.79
CA GLY A 72 3.86 6.25 -9.49
C GLY A 72 3.11 6.89 -8.33
N SER A 73 3.78 7.64 -7.45
CA SER A 73 3.21 8.29 -6.27
C SER A 73 2.88 9.78 -6.48
N ASP A 74 3.17 10.32 -7.67
CA ASP A 74 2.96 11.73 -8.03
C ASP A 74 1.46 12.09 -8.08
N SER A 75 1.12 13.33 -7.73
CA SER A 75 -0.27 13.82 -7.73
C SER A 75 -0.88 13.83 -9.13
N LYS A 76 -0.08 13.99 -10.19
CA LYS A 76 -0.52 13.89 -11.58
C LYS A 76 -1.02 12.48 -11.90
N VAL A 77 -0.39 11.45 -11.31
CA VAL A 77 -0.87 10.07 -11.42
C VAL A 77 -2.14 9.89 -10.59
N ALA A 78 -2.19 10.43 -9.36
CA ALA A 78 -3.39 10.31 -8.53
C ALA A 78 -4.65 10.97 -9.14
N LEU A 79 -4.47 12.03 -9.95
CA LEU A 79 -5.56 12.84 -10.50
C LEU A 79 -5.89 12.53 -11.97
N ALA A 80 -5.12 11.68 -12.64
CA ALA A 80 -5.34 11.32 -14.03
C ALA A 80 -6.05 9.96 -14.17
N PRO A 81 -6.90 9.78 -15.20
CA PRO A 81 -7.39 8.46 -15.56
C PRO A 81 -6.28 7.64 -16.23
N PHE A 82 -6.25 6.34 -15.94
CA PHE A 82 -5.35 5.39 -16.60
C PHE A 82 -6.13 4.22 -17.19
N PRO A 83 -5.69 3.67 -18.34
CA PRO A 83 -6.19 2.39 -18.79
C PRO A 83 -5.84 1.32 -17.75
N VAL A 84 -6.79 0.41 -17.53
CA VAL A 84 -6.67 -0.66 -16.54
C VAL A 84 -6.81 -2.00 -17.25
N ALA A 85 -5.87 -2.90 -17.01
CA ALA A 85 -5.95 -4.29 -17.44
C ALA A 85 -6.41 -5.16 -16.26
N GLU A 86 -7.56 -5.83 -16.41
CA GLU A 86 -8.05 -6.74 -15.38
C GLU A 86 -7.13 -7.96 -15.24
N VAL A 87 -6.84 -8.36 -14.00
CA VAL A 87 -6.16 -9.63 -13.71
C VAL A 87 -7.24 -10.70 -13.61
N ASN A 88 -7.45 -11.43 -14.70
CA ASN A 88 -8.42 -12.52 -14.77
C ASN A 88 -8.13 -13.57 -13.68
N ARG A 89 -9.03 -13.65 -12.69
CA ARG A 89 -8.87 -14.28 -11.37
C ARG A 89 -7.82 -13.56 -10.51
N PRO A 90 -8.24 -12.87 -9.43
CA PRO A 90 -7.31 -12.17 -8.56
C PRO A 90 -6.21 -13.10 -8.05
N ALA A 91 -4.97 -12.82 -8.44
CA ALA A 91 -3.81 -13.62 -8.09
C ALA A 91 -3.58 -13.58 -6.57
N PRO A 92 -3.03 -14.65 -5.98
CA PRO A 92 -2.60 -14.62 -4.58
C PRO A 92 -1.55 -13.52 -4.36
N PRO A 93 -1.42 -12.98 -3.14
CA PRO A 93 -0.40 -11.98 -2.84
C PRO A 93 1.02 -12.49 -3.19
N VAL A 94 1.74 -11.73 -4.01
CA VAL A 94 3.13 -12.04 -4.38
C VAL A 94 4.06 -11.61 -3.23
N LYS A 95 4.92 -12.52 -2.75
CA LYS A 95 5.84 -12.20 -1.64
C LYS A 95 6.99 -11.27 -2.07
N ALA A 96 7.47 -11.42 -3.31
CA ALA A 96 8.44 -10.53 -3.96
C ALA A 96 7.75 -9.27 -4.50
N SER A 97 7.21 -8.45 -3.60
CA SER A 97 6.53 -7.20 -3.96
C SER A 97 6.91 -6.05 -3.03
N TRP A 98 7.01 -4.85 -3.60
CA TRP A 98 6.96 -3.60 -2.87
C TRP A 98 5.50 -3.21 -2.68
N VAL A 99 4.99 -3.37 -1.46
CA VAL A 99 3.61 -3.02 -1.10
C VAL A 99 3.65 -1.69 -0.37
N HIS A 100 2.91 -0.68 -0.84
CA HIS A 100 2.98 0.65 -0.22
C HIS A 100 1.67 1.42 -0.27
N LYS A 101 1.63 2.50 0.52
CA LYS A 101 0.58 3.52 0.50
C LYS A 101 1.09 4.88 0.98
N THR A 102 0.69 5.93 0.27
CA THR A 102 0.76 7.33 0.72
C THR A 102 -0.58 7.75 1.36
N GLY A 103 -0.52 8.68 2.32
CA GLY A 103 -1.72 9.27 2.92
C GLY A 103 -1.45 10.69 3.40
N SER A 104 -2.39 11.59 3.19
CA SER A 104 -2.23 13.02 3.49
C SER A 104 -3.53 13.65 3.98
N THR A 105 -3.42 14.60 4.89
CA THR A 105 -4.49 15.54 5.28
C THR A 105 -3.91 16.95 5.33
N GLY A 106 -4.72 17.96 5.63
CA GLY A 106 -4.26 19.36 5.64
C GLY A 106 -3.05 19.65 6.54
N GLY A 107 -2.79 18.83 7.56
CA GLY A 107 -1.67 19.00 8.49
C GLY A 107 -0.76 17.78 8.66
N PHE A 108 -0.97 16.69 7.93
CA PHE A 108 -0.22 15.44 8.14
C PHE A 108 0.15 14.78 6.82
N GLY A 109 1.33 14.15 6.80
CA GLY A 109 1.81 13.28 5.73
C GLY A 109 2.17 11.91 6.30
N SER A 110 1.87 10.86 5.55
CA SER A 110 2.15 9.48 5.95
C SER A 110 2.58 8.65 4.77
N TYR A 111 3.52 7.74 5.02
CA TYR A 111 3.95 6.74 4.06
C TYR A 111 4.20 5.42 4.77
N VAL A 112 3.70 4.34 4.18
CA VAL A 112 3.93 2.98 4.63
C VAL A 112 4.37 2.16 3.44
N ALA A 113 5.42 1.36 3.62
CA ALA A 113 5.88 0.40 2.62
C ALA A 113 6.45 -0.86 3.28
N PHE A 114 6.39 -1.99 2.59
CA PHE A 114 7.02 -3.22 3.05
C PHE A 114 7.28 -4.21 1.91
N ILE A 115 8.24 -5.12 2.16
CA ILE A 115 8.61 -6.22 1.27
C ILE A 115 8.41 -7.54 2.03
N PRO A 116 7.33 -8.30 1.76
CA PRO A 116 6.97 -9.50 2.53
C PRO A 116 8.08 -10.54 2.56
N GLU A 117 8.73 -10.85 1.44
CA GLU A 117 9.79 -11.87 1.41
C GLU A 117 11.06 -11.46 2.16
N LYS A 118 11.30 -10.16 2.34
CA LYS A 118 12.46 -9.65 3.08
C LYS A 118 12.16 -9.42 4.56
N GLN A 119 10.88 -9.41 4.94
CA GLN A 119 10.42 -9.03 6.28
C GLN A 119 10.92 -7.63 6.69
N ILE A 120 10.95 -6.70 5.72
CA ILE A 120 11.36 -5.31 5.91
C ILE A 120 10.13 -4.42 5.72
N GLY A 121 9.90 -3.49 6.64
CA GLY A 121 8.83 -2.51 6.58
C GLY A 121 9.29 -1.12 7.02
N ILE A 122 8.66 -0.09 6.47
CA ILE A 122 8.91 1.32 6.72
C ILE A 122 7.58 1.97 7.08
N VAL A 123 7.60 2.78 8.14
CA VAL A 123 6.50 3.66 8.54
C VAL A 123 7.06 5.06 8.74
N MET A 124 6.49 6.02 8.04
CA MET A 124 6.80 7.44 8.19
C MET A 124 5.50 8.19 8.50
N LEU A 125 5.46 8.89 9.62
CA LEU A 125 4.34 9.74 10.04
C LEU A 125 4.90 11.14 10.34
N ALA A 126 4.35 12.15 9.69
CA ALA A 126 4.77 13.54 9.84
C ALA A 126 3.57 14.44 10.16
N ASN A 127 3.77 15.41 11.03
CA ASN A 127 2.81 16.49 11.35
C ASN A 127 2.93 17.68 10.37
N LYS A 128 3.27 17.38 9.11
CA LYS A 128 3.26 18.30 7.99
C LYS A 128 2.95 17.51 6.72
N SER A 129 2.06 18.03 5.89
CA SER A 129 1.90 17.51 4.52
C SER A 129 3.14 17.93 3.71
N TYR A 130 3.95 16.95 3.32
CA TYR A 130 5.14 17.13 2.48
C TYR A 130 4.94 16.36 1.16
N PRO A 131 5.74 16.63 0.10
CA PRO A 131 5.61 15.91 -1.16
C PRO A 131 5.67 14.38 -0.95
N ASN A 132 4.84 13.64 -1.69
CA ASN A 132 4.94 12.19 -1.75
C ASN A 132 6.37 11.77 -2.16
N PRO A 133 6.81 10.55 -1.77
CA PRO A 133 8.12 10.04 -2.17
C PRO A 133 8.30 10.10 -3.68
#